data_AF-A0A919ZZ79-F1
#
_entry.id   AF-A0A919ZZ79-F1
#
_cell.length_a   1.000
_cell.length_b   1.000
_cell.length_c   1.000
_cell.angle_alpha   90.00
_cell.angle_beta   90.00
_cell.angle_gamma   90.00
#
_symmetry.space_group_name_H-M   'P 1'
#
loop_
_entity.id
_entity.type
_entity.pdbx_description
1 polymer ?
#
loop_
_entity_poly.entity_id
_entity_poly.type
_entity_poly.pdbx_seq_one_letter_code
_entity_poly.pdbx_strand_id
1 'polypeptide(L)'
;MHTIIPGMVTKGTKTIAPFGVMGGQYQSAGHANFISNVLDLGLDVQQAMDQPRSFAINQQLQMEENFPPSIFADLTNRGHQLKSWANLLVEASVSGLITRKVY
;
A
#
# COMPACT_ATOMS: atom_id res chain seq x y z
N MET A 1 -7.72 4.15 20.46
CA MET A 1 -7.32 4.51 19.08
C MET A 1 -7.73 3.37 18.16
N HIS A 2 -8.25 3.67 16.95
CA HIS A 2 -8.73 2.65 16.01
C HIS A 2 -8.17 2.91 14.61
N THR A 3 -8.00 1.86 13.80
CA THR A 3 -7.36 1.93 12.47
C THR A 3 -8.33 1.74 11.30
N ILE A 4 -9.53 1.19 11.52
CA ILE A 4 -10.59 1.13 10.49
C ILE A 4 -11.04 2.54 10.08
N ILE A 5 -10.97 2.81 8.78
CA ILE A 5 -11.28 4.12 8.20
C ILE A 5 -11.97 4.01 6.82
N PRO A 6 -13.27 3.67 6.70
CA PRO A 6 -13.93 3.63 5.39
C PRO A 6 -13.92 5.00 4.70
N GLY A 7 -13.73 5.02 3.38
CA GLY A 7 -13.66 6.23 2.57
C GLY A 7 -14.87 6.42 1.66
N MET A 8 -15.20 7.68 1.36
CA MET A 8 -16.22 8.05 0.35
C MET A 8 -15.71 9.21 -0.50
N VAL A 9 -15.68 9.03 -1.81
CA VAL A 9 -15.32 10.09 -2.77
C VAL A 9 -16.58 10.85 -3.17
N THR A 10 -16.49 12.18 -3.17
CA THR A 10 -17.56 13.08 -3.61
C THR A 10 -17.05 14.07 -4.64
N LYS A 11 -17.93 14.56 -5.52
CA LYS A 11 -17.68 15.67 -6.43
C LYS A 11 -18.78 16.70 -6.25
N GLY A 12 -18.48 17.78 -5.53
CA GLY A 12 -19.49 18.71 -5.04
C GLY A 12 -20.46 18.01 -4.10
N THR A 13 -21.76 18.10 -4.40
CA THR A 13 -22.82 17.45 -3.59
C THR A 13 -23.08 15.99 -3.98
N LYS A 14 -22.43 15.47 -5.02
CA LYS A 14 -22.67 14.12 -5.53
C LYS A 14 -21.66 13.13 -4.96
N THR A 15 -22.14 12.05 -4.34
CA THR A 15 -21.32 10.88 -4.02
C THR A 15 -20.94 10.14 -5.29
N ILE A 16 -19.65 9.87 -5.45
CA ILE A 16 -19.10 9.15 -6.61
C ILE A 16 -18.99 7.66 -6.28
N ALA A 17 -18.28 7.30 -5.21
CA ALA A 17 -18.10 5.91 -4.80
C ALA A 17 -17.65 5.78 -3.33
N PRO A 18 -18.03 4.71 -2.62
CA PRO A 18 -17.33 4.27 -1.43
C PRO A 18 -16.02 3.56 -1.80
N PHE A 19 -15.02 3.60 -0.93
CA PHE A 19 -13.78 2.86 -1.09
C PHE A 19 -13.16 2.49 0.26
N GLY A 20 -12.29 1.50 0.24
CA GLY A 20 -11.55 1.07 1.42
C GLY A 20 -10.36 0.22 1.04
N VAL A 21 -9.25 0.41 1.75
CA VAL A 21 -8.10 -0.47 1.72
C VAL A 21 -7.94 -1.05 3.12
N MET A 22 -7.80 -2.37 3.22
CA MET A 22 -7.61 -3.06 4.51
C MET A 22 -6.12 -3.14 4.86
N GLY A 23 -5.79 -3.19 6.16
CA GLY A 23 -4.40 -3.40 6.60
C GLY A 23 -3.95 -2.68 7.87
N GLY A 24 -4.83 -2.49 8.87
CA GLY A 24 -4.44 -1.85 10.13
C GLY A 24 -3.88 -0.44 9.92
N GLN A 25 -2.63 -0.18 10.30
CA GLN A 25 -1.98 1.12 10.10
C GLN A 25 -1.76 1.47 8.62
N TYR A 26 -1.70 0.47 7.73
CA TYR A 26 -1.54 0.69 6.29
C TYR A 26 -2.76 1.37 5.65
N GLN A 27 -3.94 1.30 6.27
CA GLN A 27 -5.18 1.80 5.66
C GLN A 27 -5.06 3.27 5.21
N SER A 28 -4.42 4.13 6.00
CA SER A 28 -4.25 5.55 5.63
C SER A 28 -3.38 5.74 4.40
N ALA A 29 -2.24 5.04 4.33
CA ALA A 29 -1.34 5.09 3.17
C ALA A 29 -1.98 4.45 1.93
N GLY A 30 -2.66 3.32 2.09
CA GLY A 30 -3.39 2.64 1.03
C GLY A 30 -4.53 3.51 0.47
N HIS A 31 -5.28 4.20 1.32
CA HIS A 31 -6.34 5.13 0.92
C HIS A 31 -5.79 6.27 0.07
N ALA A 32 -4.69 6.89 0.51
CA ALA A 32 -4.04 7.97 -0.23
C ALA A 32 -3.52 7.49 -1.60
N ASN A 33 -2.83 6.34 -1.63
CA ASN A 33 -2.31 5.77 -2.87
C ASN A 33 -3.44 5.42 -3.85
N PHE A 34 -4.49 4.73 -3.40
CA PHE A 34 -5.60 4.33 -4.25
C PHE A 34 -6.31 5.55 -4.87
N ILE A 35 -6.61 6.58 -4.05
CA ILE A 35 -7.29 7.77 -4.55
C ILE A 35 -6.39 8.59 -5.48
N SER A 36 -5.09 8.71 -5.19
CA SER A 36 -4.15 9.39 -6.08
C SER A 36 -4.01 8.65 -7.41
N ASN A 37 -3.95 7.33 -7.41
CA ASN A 37 -3.94 6.51 -8.62
C ASN A 37 -5.16 6.78 -9.52
N VAL A 38 -6.35 6.89 -8.92
CA VAL A 38 -7.59 7.13 -9.69
C VAL A 38 -7.70 8.60 -10.13
N LEU A 39 -7.46 9.56 -9.22
CA LEU A 39 -7.75 10.98 -9.46
C LEU A 39 -6.59 11.73 -10.12
N ASP A 40 -5.36 11.46 -9.69
CA ASP A 40 -4.17 12.18 -10.18
C ASP A 40 -3.53 11.47 -11.38
N LEU A 41 -3.45 10.13 -11.35
CA LEU A 41 -2.85 9.34 -12.44
C LEU A 41 -3.88 8.87 -13.49
N GLY A 42 -5.17 9.06 -13.23
CA GLY A 42 -6.25 8.72 -14.16
C GLY A 42 -6.39 7.23 -14.45
N LEU A 43 -5.89 6.37 -13.57
CA LEU A 43 -6.01 4.91 -13.70
C LEU A 43 -7.46 4.48 -13.47
N ASP A 44 -7.88 3.41 -14.15
CA ASP A 44 -9.14 2.78 -13.82
C ASP A 44 -9.07 2.11 -12.42
N VAL A 45 -10.23 1.75 -11.87
CA VAL A 45 -10.32 1.23 -10.50
C VAL A 45 -9.50 -0.05 -10.31
N GLN A 46 -9.49 -0.95 -11.29
CA GLN A 46 -8.74 -2.21 -11.21
C GLN A 46 -7.24 -1.92 -11.32
N GLN A 47 -6.83 -1.11 -12.29
CA GLN A 47 -5.44 -0.67 -12.46
C GLN A 47 -4.90 0.04 -11.21
N ALA A 48 -5.73 0.87 -10.56
CA ALA A 48 -5.36 1.58 -9.34
C ALA A 48 -5.17 0.64 -8.14
N MET A 49 -5.95 -0.45 -8.06
CA MET A 49 -5.81 -1.48 -7.03
C MET A 49 -4.60 -2.41 -7.25
N ASP A 50 -4.26 -2.64 -8.52
CA ASP A 50 -3.17 -3.51 -8.96
C ASP A 50 -1.80 -2.82 -8.94
N GLN A 51 -1.75 -1.50 -8.74
CA GLN A 51 -0.49 -0.79 -8.55
C GLN A 51 0.28 -1.36 -7.36
N PRO A 52 1.62 -1.53 -7.49
CA PRO A 52 2.44 -2.06 -6.42
C PRO A 52 2.42 -1.10 -5.21
N ARG A 53 2.44 -1.69 -4.02
CA ARG A 53 2.20 -0.97 -2.76
C ARG A 53 3.48 -0.77 -1.97
N SER A 54 3.59 0.40 -1.35
CA SER A 54 4.66 0.73 -0.41
C SER A 54 4.10 1.28 0.90
N PHE A 55 4.79 1.01 2.00
CA PHE A 55 4.41 1.48 3.33
C PHE A 55 5.63 1.84 4.18
N ALA A 56 5.71 3.09 4.62
CA ALA A 56 6.75 3.54 5.52
C ALA A 56 6.33 3.26 6.98
N ILE A 57 7.07 2.38 7.65
CA ILE A 57 6.82 2.02 9.04
C ILE A 57 8.14 1.64 9.73
N ASN A 58 8.30 2.00 11.00
CA ASN A 58 9.50 1.69 11.79
C ASN A 58 10.82 2.13 11.11
N GLN A 59 10.82 3.32 10.50
CA GLN A 59 11.97 3.88 9.76
C GLN A 59 12.39 3.08 8.53
N GLN A 60 11.58 2.11 8.10
CA GLN A 60 11.81 1.30 6.90
C GLN A 60 10.70 1.58 5.89
N LEU A 61 11.07 1.57 4.61
CA LEU A 61 10.10 1.58 3.52
C LEU A 61 9.89 0.13 3.07
N GLN A 62 8.73 -0.40 3.44
CA GLN A 62 8.31 -1.73 3.01
C GLN A 62 7.69 -1.62 1.61
N MET A 63 8.08 -2.50 0.68
CA MET A 63 7.63 -2.44 -0.71
C MET A 63 7.25 -3.83 -1.23
N GLU A 64 6.20 -3.90 -2.05
CA GLU A 64 5.90 -5.08 -2.86
C GLU A 64 7.00 -5.33 -3.92
N GLU A 65 7.15 -6.58 -4.34
CA GLU A 65 8.23 -6.99 -5.26
C GLU A 65 7.98 -6.58 -6.71
N ASN A 66 6.75 -6.20 -7.03
CA ASN A 66 6.35 -5.82 -8.39
C ASN A 66 6.82 -4.41 -8.78
N PHE A 67 7.49 -3.67 -7.88
CA PHE A 67 8.18 -2.44 -8.28
C PHE A 67 9.38 -2.77 -9.20
N PRO A 68 9.67 -1.92 -10.21
CA PRO A 68 10.85 -2.09 -11.04
C PRO A 68 12.14 -2.12 -10.20
N PRO A 69 13.12 -3.00 -10.48
CA PRO A 69 14.40 -3.04 -9.74
C PRO A 69 15.15 -1.71 -9.70
N SER A 70 14.98 -0.88 -10.74
CA SER A 70 15.54 0.48 -10.80
C SER A 70 15.01 1.39 -9.69
N ILE A 71 13.75 1.23 -9.26
CA ILE A 71 13.15 2.01 -8.18
C ILE A 71 13.76 1.62 -6.83
N PHE A 72 13.99 0.32 -6.59
CA PHE A 72 14.70 -0.13 -5.38
C PHE A 72 16.11 0.44 -5.31
N ALA A 73 16.85 0.42 -6.43
CA ALA A 73 18.19 0.99 -6.49
C ALA A 73 18.18 2.51 -6.24
N ASP A 74 17.29 3.26 -6.89
CA ASP A 74 17.17 4.72 -6.73
C ASP A 74 16.85 5.10 -5.28
N LEU A 75 15.85 4.44 -4.67
CA LEU A 75 15.48 4.70 -3.28
C LEU A 75 16.60 4.33 -2.30
N THR A 76 17.32 3.23 -2.54
CA THR A 76 18.49 2.86 -1.72
C THR A 76 19.59 3.91 -1.83
N ASN A 77 19.86 4.41 -3.03
CA ASN A 77 20.86 5.48 -3.26
C ASN A 77 20.47 6.81 -2.58
N ARG A 78 19.17 7.05 -2.38
CA ARG A 78 18.65 8.19 -1.60
C ARG A 78 18.69 7.96 -0.09
N GLY A 79 19.18 6.79 0.36
CA GLY A 79 19.35 6.46 1.78
C GLY A 79 18.14 5.77 2.42
N HIS A 80 17.13 5.33 1.64
CA HIS A 80 16.00 4.61 2.20
C HIS A 80 16.40 3.18 2.62
N GLN A 81 15.97 2.78 3.81
CA GLN A 81 16.07 1.40 4.26
C GLN A 81 14.89 0.61 3.70
N LEU A 82 15.14 -0.19 2.66
CA LEU A 82 14.08 -0.92 1.97
C LEU A 82 13.88 -2.32 2.54
N LYS A 83 12.64 -2.78 2.58
CA LYS A 83 12.28 -4.15 2.95
C LYS A 83 11.22 -4.71 2.02
N SER A 84 11.51 -5.82 1.33
CA SER A 84 10.49 -6.46 0.48
C SER A 84 9.43 -7.15 1.33
N TRP A 85 8.20 -7.19 0.83
CA TRP A 85 7.11 -7.87 1.53
C TRP A 85 7.27 -9.39 1.56
N ALA A 86 7.96 -10.02 0.61
CA ALA A 86 8.29 -11.44 0.74
C ALA A 86 9.22 -11.71 1.93
N ASN A 87 10.20 -10.83 2.17
CA ASN A 87 11.08 -10.93 3.34
C ASN A 87 10.28 -10.81 4.65
N LEU A 88 9.26 -9.96 4.68
CA LEU A 88 8.34 -9.85 5.84
C LEU A 88 7.51 -11.11 6.06
N LEU A 89 7.01 -11.74 5.00
CA LEU A 89 6.25 -12.99 5.11
C LEU A 89 7.11 -14.15 5.61
N VAL A 90 8.37 -14.22 5.17
CA VAL A 90 9.34 -15.22 5.66
C VAL A 90 9.64 -14.99 7.14
N GLU A 91 9.97 -13.76 7.54
CA GLU A 91 10.21 -13.45 8.96
C GLU A 91 8.97 -13.71 9.83
N ALA A 92 7.79 -13.34 9.37
CA ALA A 92 6.52 -13.60 10.07
C ALA A 92 6.18 -15.09 10.16
N SER A 93 6.55 -15.88 9.13
CA SER A 93 6.44 -17.34 9.15
C SER A 93 7.42 -17.97 10.15
N VAL A 94 8.64 -17.44 10.25
CA VAL A 94 9.65 -17.89 11.21
C VAL A 94 9.26 -17.51 12.64
N SER A 95 8.61 -16.36 12.83
CA SER A 95 8.09 -15.91 14.13
C SER A 95 6.73 -16.50 14.51
N GLY A 96 6.16 -17.40 13.70
CA GLY A 96 4.88 -18.08 13.97
C GLY A 96 3.63 -17.19 13.91
N LEU A 97 3.71 -16.02 13.26
CA LEU A 97 2.68 -14.97 13.32
C LEU A 97 1.70 -14.93 12.14
N ILE A 98 1.85 -15.73 11.07
CA ILE A 98 0.91 -15.73 9.93
C ILE A 98 0.53 -17.14 9.46
N THR A 99 -0.77 -17.43 9.49
CA THR A 99 -1.44 -18.41 8.62
C THR A 99 -1.76 -17.74 7.28
N ARG A 100 -1.43 -18.42 6.17
CA ARG A 100 -1.66 -17.97 4.78
C ARG A 100 -3.05 -17.35 4.58
N LYS A 101 -3.09 -16.11 4.10
CA LYS A 101 -4.04 -15.62 3.07
C LYS A 101 -3.61 -14.25 2.57
N VAL A 102 -2.76 -14.26 1.55
CA VAL A 102 -2.90 -13.30 0.44
C VAL A 102 -3.82 -14.02 -0.55
N TYR A 103 -4.86 -13.32 -1.01
CA TYR A 103 -5.96 -13.88 -1.83
C TYR A 103 -5.50 -14.84 -2.92
#